data_AF-A0A536YFJ7-F1
#
_entry.id   AF-A0A536YFJ7-F1
#
_cell.length_a   1.000
_cell.length_b   1.000
_cell.length_c   1.000
_cell.angle_alpha   90.00
_cell.angle_beta   90.00
_cell.angle_gamma   90.00
#
_symmetry.space_group_name_H-M   'P 1'
#
loop_
_entity.id
_entity.type
_entity.pdbx_description
1 polymer ?
#
loop_
_entity_poly.entity_id
_entity_poly.type
_entity_poly.pdbx_seq_one_letter_code
_entity_poly.pdbx_strand_id
1 'polypeptide(L)'
;MFVLAGGSRTGSTLLQRLLISTGEIMIWGEHGGLLLDGLQRMVAGMAEWIEAEGARHFDRFTSEGWNSWIPNVNPPHEAFVEGARAALMRSLAVPAAELGYRRWGFKEIRYTGGAVELLKMIFPNAAIIVLVRNPEAALRSIKGTAFYAKDYQSRPEVFL
;
A
#
# COMPACT_ATOMS: atom_id res chain seq x y z
N MET A 1 6.87 -4.30 -7.90
CA MET A 1 6.84 -5.56 -7.14
C MET A 1 6.69 -5.20 -5.68
N PHE A 2 5.79 -5.83 -4.93
CA PHE A 2 5.56 -5.48 -3.52
C PHE A 2 5.93 -6.67 -2.64
N VAL A 3 6.70 -6.44 -1.59
CA VAL A 3 7.08 -7.47 -0.61
C VAL A 3 6.29 -7.23 0.66
N LEU A 4 5.25 -8.03 0.87
CA LEU A 4 4.44 -7.97 2.07
C LEU A 4 4.82 -9.11 3.00
N ALA A 5 4.61 -8.92 4.29
CA ALA A 5 4.77 -10.00 5.25
C ALA A 5 3.72 -9.94 6.35
N GLY A 6 3.37 -11.11 6.90
CA GLY A 6 2.50 -11.23 8.07
C GLY A 6 3.24 -10.91 9.36
N GLY A 7 3.88 -9.74 9.45
CA GLY A 7 4.61 -9.29 10.64
C GLY A 7 6.13 -9.35 10.56
N SER A 8 6.76 -9.02 11.69
CA SER A 8 8.22 -8.97 11.82
C SER A 8 8.87 -10.36 11.75
N ARG A 9 10.18 -10.38 11.46
CA ARG A 9 11.03 -11.59 11.51
C ARG A 9 10.62 -12.71 10.54
N THR A 10 9.91 -12.37 9.47
CA THR A 10 9.51 -13.28 8.38
C THR A 10 10.59 -13.47 7.32
N GLY A 11 11.69 -12.73 7.38
CA GLY A 11 12.74 -12.73 6.36
C GLY A 11 12.51 -11.70 5.25
N SER A 12 11.51 -10.81 5.39
CA SER A 12 11.21 -9.76 4.40
C SER A 12 12.40 -8.85 4.07
N THR A 13 13.21 -8.49 5.06
CA THR A 13 14.46 -7.72 4.83
C THR A 13 15.52 -8.53 4.07
N LEU A 14 15.61 -9.85 4.29
CA LEU A 14 16.53 -10.71 3.53
C LEU A 14 16.11 -10.74 2.05
N LEU A 15 14.82 -10.96 1.79
CA LEU A 15 14.28 -10.94 0.43
C LEU A 15 14.46 -9.58 -0.25
N GLN A 16 14.19 -8.48 0.47
CA GLN A 16 14.45 -7.13 -0.02
C GLN A 16 15.91 -6.98 -0.48
N ARG A 17 16.87 -7.38 0.35
CA ARG A 17 18.30 -7.30 0.01
C ARG A 17 18.67 -8.17 -1.19
N LEU A 18 18.12 -9.39 -1.27
CA LEU A 18 18.35 -10.28 -2.42
C LEU A 18 17.85 -9.64 -3.72
N LEU A 19 16.63 -9.11 -3.72
CA LEU A 19 16.04 -8.45 -4.89
C LEU A 19 16.86 -7.22 -5.32
N ILE A 20 17.22 -6.34 -4.37
CA ILE A 20 18.02 -5.15 -4.68
C ILE A 20 19.41 -5.52 -5.20
N SER A 21 20.01 -6.62 -4.71
CA SER A 21 21.34 -7.05 -5.14
C SER A 21 21.44 -7.42 -6.62
N THR A 22 20.31 -7.61 -7.31
CA THR A 22 20.26 -7.78 -8.77
C THR A 22 20.67 -6.52 -9.55
N GLY A 23 20.60 -5.34 -8.93
CA GLY A 23 20.78 -4.06 -9.62
C GLY A 23 19.62 -3.66 -10.54
N GLU A 24 18.57 -4.47 -10.65
CA GLU A 24 17.49 -4.24 -11.61
C GLU A 24 16.20 -3.70 -10.99
N ILE A 25 16.07 -3.76 -9.67
CA ILE A 25 14.86 -3.35 -8.94
C ILE A 25 15.19 -2.62 -7.64
N MET A 26 14.50 -1.49 -7.43
CA MET A 26 14.48 -0.80 -6.15
C MET A 26 13.35 -1.36 -5.27
N ILE A 27 13.66 -1.70 -4.02
CA ILE A 27 12.64 -2.04 -3.01
C ILE A 27 12.81 -1.08 -1.83
N TRP A 28 11.89 -0.12 -1.72
CA TRP A 28 11.81 0.82 -0.61
C TRP A 28 11.51 0.13 0.72
N GLY A 29 11.89 0.77 1.83
CA GLY A 29 11.68 0.24 3.18
C GLY A 29 10.25 0.37 3.70
N GLU A 30 10.05 -0.02 4.96
CA GLU A 30 8.77 0.12 5.66
C GLU A 30 8.44 1.60 5.89
N HIS A 31 7.20 1.97 5.63
CA HIS A 31 6.65 3.31 5.88
C HIS A 31 5.56 3.28 6.97
N GLY A 32 5.50 2.19 7.74
CA GLY A 32 4.59 2.06 8.89
C GLY A 32 3.12 1.95 8.50
N GLY A 33 2.81 1.44 7.30
CA GLY A 33 1.43 1.33 6.81
C GLY A 33 0.80 2.61 6.23
N LEU A 34 1.44 3.77 6.43
CA LEU A 34 0.88 5.08 6.06
C LEU A 34 0.37 5.16 4.61
N LEU A 35 1.13 4.63 3.65
CA LEU A 35 0.83 4.81 2.23
C LEU A 35 -0.50 4.14 1.83
N LEU A 36 -0.68 2.85 2.10
CA LEU A 36 -1.87 2.15 1.64
C LEU A 36 -3.05 2.34 2.57
N ASP A 37 -2.87 2.57 3.87
CA ASP A 37 -4.00 2.84 4.75
C ASP A 37 -4.74 4.12 4.34
N GLY A 38 -3.98 5.19 4.04
CA GLY A 38 -4.54 6.44 3.53
C GLY A 38 -5.19 6.27 2.16
N LEU A 39 -4.52 5.59 1.23
CA LEU A 39 -5.04 5.36 -0.11
C LEU A 39 -6.25 4.43 -0.14
N GLN A 40 -6.28 3.40 0.72
CA GLN A 40 -7.41 2.50 0.85
C GLN A 40 -8.62 3.26 1.36
N ARG A 41 -8.45 4.17 2.32
CA ARG A 41 -9.55 5.01 2.77
C ARG A 41 -10.05 5.94 1.66
N MET A 42 -9.14 6.51 0.87
CA MET A 42 -9.49 7.37 -0.26
C MET A 42 -10.25 6.61 -1.37
N VAL A 43 -9.83 5.38 -1.67
CA VAL A 43 -10.40 4.59 -2.77
C VAL A 43 -11.65 3.82 -2.32
N ALA A 44 -11.62 3.12 -1.20
CA ALA A 44 -12.70 2.22 -0.79
C ALA A 44 -13.73 2.87 0.14
N GLY A 45 -13.38 3.95 0.85
CA GLY A 45 -14.18 4.46 1.97
C GLY A 45 -15.60 4.93 1.62
N MET A 46 -15.83 5.33 0.36
CA MET A 46 -17.15 5.74 -0.15
C MET A 46 -17.40 5.29 -1.59
N ALA A 47 -16.72 4.22 -2.04
CA ALA A 47 -16.78 3.79 -3.44
C ALA A 47 -18.23 3.59 -3.92
N GLU A 48 -19.01 2.79 -3.19
CA GLU A 48 -20.41 2.49 -3.53
C GLU A 48 -21.29 3.75 -3.59
N TRP A 49 -21.08 4.69 -2.66
CA TRP A 49 -21.83 5.94 -2.65
C TRP A 49 -21.46 6.85 -3.83
N ILE A 50 -20.16 6.93 -4.16
CA ILE A 50 -19.66 7.70 -5.31
C ILE A 50 -20.19 7.09 -6.61
N GLU A 51 -20.17 5.77 -6.74
CA GLU A 51 -20.64 5.07 -7.93
C GLU A 51 -22.16 5.12 -8.11
N ALA A 52 -22.92 5.23 -7.01
CA ALA A 52 -24.36 5.38 -7.05
C ALA A 52 -24.79 6.85 -7.08
N GLU A 53 -24.78 7.51 -5.92
CA GLU A 53 -25.36 8.83 -5.76
C GLU A 53 -24.45 9.93 -6.33
N GLY A 54 -23.14 9.78 -6.15
CA GLY A 54 -22.15 10.70 -6.74
C GLY A 54 -22.25 10.76 -8.25
N ALA A 55 -22.29 9.59 -8.91
CA ALA A 55 -22.42 9.46 -10.35
C ALA A 55 -23.72 10.09 -10.87
N ARG A 56 -24.85 9.84 -10.21
CA ARG A 56 -26.14 10.47 -10.56
C ARG A 56 -26.08 11.99 -10.53
N HIS A 57 -25.42 12.57 -9.53
CA HIS A 57 -25.25 14.02 -9.44
C HIS A 57 -24.22 14.56 -10.42
N PHE A 58 -23.17 13.79 -10.74
CA PHE A 58 -22.20 14.13 -11.76
C PHE A 58 -22.84 14.17 -13.16
N ASP A 59 -23.65 13.16 -13.50
CA ASP A 59 -24.42 13.12 -14.74
C ASP A 59 -25.35 14.33 -14.84
N ARG A 60 -26.10 14.62 -13.76
CA ARG A 60 -26.96 15.81 -13.72
C ARG A 60 -26.18 17.11 -13.91
N PHE A 61 -25.04 17.25 -13.22
CA PHE A 61 -24.20 18.45 -13.34
C PHE A 61 -23.66 18.62 -14.76
N THR A 62 -23.23 17.54 -15.41
CA THR A 62 -22.70 17.60 -16.77
C THR A 62 -23.79 17.86 -17.82
N SER A 63 -25.03 17.45 -17.57
CA SER A 63 -26.16 17.70 -18.49
C SER A 63 -26.84 19.06 -18.30
N GLU A 64 -27.04 19.50 -17.06
CA GLU A 64 -27.87 20.66 -16.71
C GLU A 64 -27.04 21.85 -16.16
N GLY A 65 -25.76 21.63 -15.83
CA GLY A 65 -24.85 22.66 -15.35
C GLY A 65 -25.01 22.99 -13.86
N TRP A 66 -24.44 24.13 -13.47
CA TRP A 66 -24.30 24.55 -12.06
C TRP A 66 -25.62 24.96 -11.39
N ASN A 67 -26.71 25.12 -12.14
CA ASN A 67 -28.03 25.48 -11.59
C ASN A 67 -28.78 24.28 -10.98
N SER A 68 -28.30 23.06 -11.20
CA SER A 68 -28.96 21.85 -10.72
C SER A 68 -28.70 21.58 -9.25
N TRP A 69 -29.66 20.93 -8.57
CA TRP A 69 -29.47 20.44 -7.21
C TRP A 69 -28.53 19.20 -7.21
N ILE A 70 -27.27 19.44 -6.84
CA ILE A 70 -26.16 18.47 -6.89
C ILE A 70 -25.37 18.36 -5.58
N PRO A 71 -26.02 18.17 -4.42
CA PRO A 71 -25.37 18.24 -3.10
C PRO A 71 -24.24 17.23 -2.89
N ASN A 72 -24.22 16.14 -3.65
CA ASN A 72 -23.21 15.09 -3.54
C ASN A 72 -22.42 14.86 -4.85
N VAL A 73 -22.32 15.87 -5.72
CA VAL A 73 -21.48 15.75 -6.93
C VAL A 73 -20.05 15.38 -6.56
N ASN A 74 -19.55 14.32 -7.18
CA ASN A 74 -18.18 13.84 -7.02
C ASN A 74 -17.62 13.47 -8.39
N PRO A 75 -16.29 13.50 -8.58
CA PRO A 75 -15.69 12.84 -9.73
C PRO A 75 -15.99 11.33 -9.71
N PRO A 76 -15.88 10.65 -10.86
CA PRO A 76 -16.06 9.19 -10.90
C PRO A 76 -15.05 8.47 -10.00
N HIS A 77 -15.42 7.30 -9.49
CA HIS A 77 -14.56 6.49 -8.60
C HIS A 77 -13.17 6.21 -9.19
N GLU A 78 -13.11 5.98 -10.51
CA GLU A 78 -11.87 5.80 -11.27
C GLU A 78 -10.86 6.95 -11.04
N ALA A 79 -11.32 8.20 -10.90
CA ALA A 79 -10.44 9.33 -10.66
C ALA A 79 -9.70 9.22 -9.31
N PHE A 80 -10.32 8.60 -8.30
CA PHE A 80 -9.67 8.32 -7.02
C PHE A 80 -8.65 7.19 -7.14
N VAL A 81 -8.95 6.15 -7.91
CA VAL A 81 -8.00 5.05 -8.21
C VAL A 81 -6.77 5.59 -8.94
N GLU A 82 -6.96 6.43 -9.97
CA GLU A 82 -5.87 7.06 -10.70
C GLU A 82 -5.09 8.07 -9.86
N GLY A 83 -5.77 8.81 -8.97
CA GLY A 83 -5.11 9.65 -7.97
C GLY A 83 -4.19 8.85 -7.03
N ALA A 84 -4.67 7.70 -6.55
CA ALA A 84 -3.87 6.79 -5.73
C ALA A 84 -2.66 6.24 -6.50
N ARG A 85 -2.87 5.86 -7.77
CA ARG A 85 -1.81 5.44 -8.69
C ARG A 85 -0.75 6.52 -8.85
N ALA A 86 -1.16 7.75 -9.12
CA ALA A 86 -0.26 8.88 -9.31
C ALA A 86 0.56 9.18 -8.06
N ALA A 87 -0.06 9.11 -6.87
CA ALA A 87 0.62 9.29 -5.59
C ALA A 87 1.75 8.26 -5.40
N LEU A 88 1.47 6.97 -5.66
CA LEU A 88 2.48 5.90 -5.54
C LEU A 88 3.56 6.02 -6.62
N MET A 89 3.20 6.33 -7.86
CA MET A 89 4.17 6.55 -8.93
C MET A 89 5.12 7.71 -8.59
N ARG A 90 4.58 8.84 -8.09
CA ARG A 90 5.39 10.01 -7.76
C ARG A 90 6.28 9.78 -6.54
N SER A 91 5.78 9.08 -5.51
CA SER A 91 6.52 8.85 -4.27
C SER A 91 7.55 7.71 -4.37
N LEU A 92 7.34 6.73 -5.26
CA LEU A 92 8.14 5.51 -5.30
C LEU A 92 8.79 5.22 -6.66
N ALA A 93 8.04 5.39 -7.75
CA ALA A 93 8.53 5.04 -9.09
C ALA A 93 9.51 6.08 -9.62
N VAL A 94 9.15 7.37 -9.51
CA VAL A 94 9.98 8.48 -10.02
C VAL A 94 11.34 8.52 -9.31
N PRO A 95 11.43 8.49 -7.97
CA PRO A 95 12.74 8.47 -7.30
C PRO A 95 13.55 7.20 -7.60
N ALA A 96 12.89 6.06 -7.82
CA ALA A 96 13.60 4.83 -8.20
C ALA A 96 14.22 4.96 -9.60
N ALA A 97 13.51 5.57 -10.54
CA ALA A 97 14.00 5.84 -11.89
C ALA A 97 15.16 6.84 -11.89
N GLU A 98 15.11 7.88 -11.05
CA GLU A 98 16.20 8.85 -10.85
C GLU A 98 17.49 8.19 -10.33
N LEU A 99 17.35 7.10 -9.55
CA LEU A 99 18.46 6.26 -9.10
C LEU A 99 18.90 5.21 -10.14
N GLY A 100 18.31 5.21 -11.34
CA GLY A 100 18.65 4.29 -12.44
C GLY A 100 17.90 2.95 -12.43
N TYR A 101 16.93 2.75 -11.53
CA TYR A 101 16.18 1.50 -11.48
C TYR A 101 14.98 1.50 -12.42
N ARG A 102 14.83 0.43 -13.21
CA ARG A 102 13.69 0.24 -14.13
C ARG A 102 12.45 -0.35 -13.46
N ARG A 103 12.65 -1.06 -12.34
CA ARG A 103 11.58 -1.67 -11.54
C ARG A 103 11.64 -1.11 -10.14
N TRP A 104 10.48 -1.02 -9.50
CA TRP A 104 10.36 -0.49 -8.15
C TRP A 104 9.33 -1.27 -7.32
N GLY A 105 9.33 -0.97 -6.03
CA GLY A 105 8.54 -1.68 -5.04
C GLY A 105 8.78 -1.14 -3.65
N PHE A 106 8.05 -1.65 -2.67
CA PHE A 106 8.35 -1.44 -1.25
C PHE A 106 8.19 -2.74 -0.48
N LYS A 107 8.74 -2.76 0.74
CA LYS A 107 8.51 -3.82 1.72
C LYS A 107 7.70 -3.28 2.89
N GLU A 108 6.63 -3.98 3.28
CA GLU A 108 5.83 -3.65 4.47
C GLU A 108 5.37 -4.92 5.20
N ILE A 109 5.21 -4.83 6.52
CA ILE A 109 4.87 -5.95 7.40
C ILE A 109 3.54 -5.77 8.15
N ARG A 110 2.88 -4.61 7.99
CA ARG A 110 1.70 -4.20 8.76
C ARG A 110 0.37 -4.32 8.00
N TYR A 111 0.43 -4.63 6.71
CA TYR A 111 -0.75 -4.63 5.87
C TYR A 111 -1.58 -5.92 5.95
N THR A 112 -2.89 -5.76 5.74
CA THR A 112 -3.87 -6.86 5.66
C THR A 112 -4.21 -7.20 4.21
N GLY A 113 -5.16 -8.13 3.99
CA GLY A 113 -5.61 -8.52 2.66
C GLY A 113 -6.10 -7.35 1.80
N GLY A 114 -6.74 -6.34 2.39
CA GLY A 114 -7.24 -5.17 1.65
C GLY A 114 -6.14 -4.37 0.94
N ALA A 115 -4.91 -4.40 1.45
CA ALA A 115 -3.77 -3.79 0.76
C ALA A 115 -3.41 -4.53 -0.52
N VAL A 116 -3.54 -5.86 -0.56
CA VAL A 116 -3.30 -6.67 -1.75
C VAL A 116 -4.34 -6.35 -2.82
N GLU A 117 -5.61 -6.25 -2.41
CA GLU A 117 -6.73 -5.87 -3.30
C GLU A 117 -6.51 -4.48 -3.89
N LEU A 118 -6.18 -3.49 -3.06
CA LEU A 118 -5.87 -2.13 -3.50
C LEU A 118 -4.70 -2.10 -4.48
N LEU A 119 -3.59 -2.79 -4.17
CA LEU A 119 -2.43 -2.84 -5.06
C LEU A 119 -2.76 -3.51 -6.39
N LYS A 120 -3.62 -4.53 -6.40
CA LYS A 120 -4.07 -5.18 -7.64
C LYS A 120 -5.04 -4.32 -8.44
N MET A 121 -5.87 -3.53 -7.78
CA MET A 121 -6.71 -2.53 -8.43
C MET A 121 -5.85 -1.45 -9.12
N ILE A 122 -4.87 -0.89 -8.41
CA ILE A 122 -4.01 0.19 -8.92
C ILE A 122 -2.96 -0.30 -9.93
N PHE A 123 -2.37 -1.48 -9.69
CA PHE A 123 -1.33 -2.08 -10.51
C PHE A 123 -1.64 -3.55 -10.81
N PRO A 124 -2.54 -3.84 -11.77
CA PRO A 124 -2.99 -5.21 -12.07
C PRO A 124 -1.84 -6.19 -12.36
N ASN A 125 -0.82 -5.71 -13.06
CA ASN A 125 0.35 -6.47 -13.49
C ASN A 125 1.47 -6.53 -12.42
N ALA A 126 1.28 -5.96 -11.23
CA ALA A 126 2.29 -6.01 -10.19
C ALA A 126 2.44 -7.42 -9.62
N ALA A 127 3.68 -7.87 -9.47
CA ALA A 127 4.02 -9.02 -8.63
C ALA A 127 3.92 -8.63 -7.15
N ILE A 128 3.22 -9.43 -6.36
CA ILE A 128 3.09 -9.27 -4.90
C ILE A 128 3.59 -10.56 -4.26
N ILE A 129 4.63 -10.45 -3.44
CA ILE A 129 5.18 -11.57 -2.68
C ILE A 129 4.73 -11.40 -1.24
N VAL A 130 3.98 -12.37 -0.72
CA VAL A 130 3.55 -12.40 0.68
C VAL A 130 4.39 -13.42 1.43
N LEU A 131 5.15 -12.96 2.41
CA LEU A 131 5.98 -13.80 3.26
C LEU A 131 5.25 -14.17 4.53
N VAL A 132 5.19 -15.47 4.78
CA VAL A 132 4.70 -16.05 6.02
C VAL A 132 5.81 -16.84 6.68
N ARG A 133 5.83 -16.83 8.01
CA ARG A 133 6.73 -17.66 8.82
C ARG A 133 5.90 -18.29 9.93
N ASN A 134 6.30 -19.47 10.39
CA ASN A 134 5.75 -20.04 11.61
C ASN A 134 5.79 -18.98 12.73
N PRO A 135 4.65 -18.63 13.35
CA PRO A 135 4.55 -17.50 14.27
C PRO A 135 5.37 -17.72 15.55
N GLU A 136 5.47 -18.96 16.01
CA GLU A 136 6.30 -19.32 17.17
C GLU A 136 7.79 -19.06 16.88
N ALA A 137 8.26 -19.42 15.68
CA ALA A 137 9.63 -19.15 15.25
C ALA A 137 9.90 -17.64 15.08
N ALA A 138 8.93 -16.88 14.57
CA ALA A 138 9.01 -15.42 14.48
C ALA A 138 9.13 -14.80 15.89
N LEU A 139 8.24 -15.17 16.81
CA LEU A 139 8.24 -14.71 18.20
C LEU A 139 9.53 -15.05 18.94
N ARG A 140 10.04 -16.28 18.80
CA ARG A 140 11.36 -16.66 19.36
C ARG A 140 12.46 -15.77 18.82
N SER A 141 12.44 -15.47 17.52
CA SER A 141 13.42 -14.54 16.92
C SER A 141 13.28 -13.12 17.45
N ILE A 142 12.06 -12.62 17.66
CA ILE A 142 11.83 -11.29 18.27
C ILE A 142 12.44 -11.25 19.67
N LYS A 143 12.07 -12.22 20.53
CA LYS A 143 12.56 -12.31 21.92
C LYS A 143 14.08 -12.41 22.02
N GLY A 144 14.73 -13.13 21.10
CA GLY A 144 16.18 -13.27 21.05
C GLY A 144 16.95 -12.06 20.51
N THR A 145 16.26 -11.01 20.03
CA THR A 145 16.89 -9.85 19.40
C THR A 145 16.89 -8.64 20.35
N ALA A 146 18.08 -8.21 20.80
CA ALA A 146 18.26 -7.13 21.78
C ALA A 146 17.63 -5.78 21.37
N PHE A 147 17.50 -5.51 20.07
CA PHE A 147 16.84 -4.31 19.53
C PHE A 147 15.42 -4.13 20.07
N TYR A 148 14.62 -5.20 20.10
CA TYR A 148 13.24 -5.12 20.59
C TYR A 148 13.15 -4.96 22.11
N ALA A 149 14.15 -5.49 22.85
CA ALA A 149 14.23 -5.31 24.30
C ALA A 149 14.55 -3.85 24.68
N LYS A 150 15.44 -3.21 23.91
CA LYS A 150 15.90 -1.84 24.18
C LYS A 150 14.86 -0.77 23.84
N ASP A 151 14.22 -0.90 22.68
CA ASP A 151 13.40 0.19 22.13
C ASP A 151 11.90 0.04 22.43
N TYR A 152 11.43 -1.12 22.89
CA TYR A 152 10.00 -1.43 23.01
C TYR A 152 9.58 -2.09 24.33
N GLN A 153 10.37 -1.91 25.40
CA GLN A 153 10.04 -2.36 26.77
C GLN A 153 9.55 -3.82 26.84
N SER A 154 10.13 -4.72 26.03
CA SER A 154 9.79 -6.15 26.01
C SER A 154 8.31 -6.50 25.71
N ARG A 155 7.64 -5.72 24.83
CA ARG A 155 6.29 -6.06 24.28
C ARG A 155 6.37 -6.62 22.85
N PRO A 156 6.84 -7.87 22.65
CA PRO A 156 7.02 -8.45 21.32
C PRO A 156 5.72 -8.62 20.52
N GLU A 157 4.57 -8.61 21.18
CA GLU A 157 3.24 -8.73 20.57
C GLU A 157 2.88 -7.57 19.64
N VAL A 158 3.49 -6.40 19.80
CA VAL A 158 3.24 -5.21 18.95
C VAL A 158 3.80 -5.38 17.53
N PHE A 159 4.59 -6.42 17.30
CA PHE A 159 5.28 -6.70 16.03
C PHE A 159 4.76 -7.93 15.28
N LEU A 160 3.71 -8.56 15.82
CA LEU A 160 2.86 -9.50 15.11
C LEU A 160 1.74 -8.74 14.41
#